data_AF-A0A1V2EVA7-F1
#
_entry.id   AF-A0A1V2EVA7-F1
#
_cell.length_a   1.000
_cell.length_b   1.000
_cell.length_c   1.000
_cell.angle_alpha   90.00
_cell.angle_beta   90.00
_cell.angle_gamma   90.00
#
_symmetry.space_group_name_H-M   'P 1'
#
loop_
_entity.id
_entity.type
_entity.pdbx_description
1 polymer ?
#
loop_
_entity_poly.entity_id
_entity_poly.type
_entity_poly.pdbx_seq_one_letter_code
_entity_poly.pdbx_strand_id
1 'polypeptide(L)'
;MILRTNMAGRWLAAGAAALSLIACSQGDARPKTASSKAPPQPYARDPYPSTYRAYPGVPTVVRNVTIFDGEGGRIDNGQLLFADGKIVALGQSVDAPADAQVIDGAGKWVTPGVIDIHSHLGDYPTPSVQAHSDGNEATGPITADVWAEHSIWPQDPGFSRALANGGVTTLQVLPGSANLMGGRSVTLKNVYSRTMQGMKFPGAPYGLKMACGENPKRVYGSKGRQPSTRMGNVAVDRATWAKAQRYRTKWDKYEAEGGDAPDRDIAMDTLRGVLAGEILIQNHCYRADEMAIVEDMAKEFGYKVTAFHHAVEAYKIADILKANGTCAAVWADWYGFKMESYDGIGENLAILERAGACAMIHSDDENGIQRLNQEVAKVLASGRRAGIDIAPEVAWKWLSLGPATAMGIADKTGSLKPGKMADVVLWNGDPFTVYTRPEKVWIDGALLYDMNDPRRRPVSDFELGQPGSGDVK
;
A
#
# COMPACT_ATOMS: atom_id res chain seq x y z
N MET A 1 0.24 15.14 89.74
CA MET A 1 0.91 16.24 90.48
C MET A 1 0.65 17.53 89.69
N ILE A 2 -0.26 18.37 90.21
CA ILE A 2 -0.49 19.83 89.96
C ILE A 2 -1.01 20.22 88.54
N LEU A 3 -2.34 20.34 88.38
CA LEU A 3 -3.18 21.57 88.29
C LEU A 3 -3.10 22.30 86.92
N ARG A 4 -4.16 22.29 86.10
CA ARG A 4 -5.39 23.15 86.09
C ARG A 4 -5.22 24.49 85.34
N THR A 5 -6.17 24.70 84.40
CA THR A 5 -6.89 25.96 84.06
C THR A 5 -6.14 27.16 83.46
N ASN A 6 -6.58 27.69 82.31
CA ASN A 6 -7.65 28.72 82.29
C ASN A 6 -8.14 29.12 80.88
N MET A 7 -9.41 29.53 80.87
CA MET A 7 -10.24 30.03 79.78
C MET A 7 -10.10 31.55 79.56
N ALA A 8 -10.57 31.99 78.38
CA ALA A 8 -11.17 33.30 78.04
C ALA A 8 -10.24 34.54 78.07
N GLY A 9 -10.41 35.57 77.24
CA GLY A 9 -11.36 35.87 76.18
C GLY A 9 -11.26 37.36 75.78
N ARG A 10 -11.31 37.63 74.47
CA ARG A 10 -11.87 38.79 73.73
C ARG A 10 -11.49 40.25 74.06
N TRP A 11 -11.76 41.06 73.01
CA TRP A 11 -11.96 42.52 72.85
C TRP A 11 -10.74 43.28 72.27
N LEU A 12 -10.73 43.72 70.99
CA LEU A 12 -11.49 44.74 70.21
C LEU A 12 -11.03 46.21 70.41
N ALA A 13 -10.97 46.91 69.27
CA ALA A 13 -10.72 48.34 68.98
C ALA A 13 -9.23 48.75 68.85
N ALA A 14 -8.68 49.30 67.75
CA ALA A 14 -9.08 50.20 66.64
C ALA A 14 -8.50 51.63 66.79
N GLY A 15 -7.81 52.10 65.72
CA GLY A 15 -7.41 53.50 65.46
C GLY A 15 -5.91 53.78 65.72
N ALA A 16 -5.01 53.74 64.72
CA ALA A 16 -4.69 54.77 63.70
C ALA A 16 -4.09 56.06 64.30
N ALA A 17 -2.98 56.67 63.85
CA ALA A 17 -2.09 56.49 62.71
C ALA A 17 -0.80 57.32 62.97
N ALA A 18 0.33 56.96 62.35
CA ALA A 18 1.38 57.92 61.98
C ALA A 18 2.24 57.32 60.87
N LEU A 19 2.25 57.99 59.72
CA LEU A 19 3.10 57.70 58.57
C LEU A 19 4.54 58.16 58.83
N SER A 20 5.49 57.34 58.41
CA SER A 20 6.84 57.78 58.04
C SER A 20 7.32 56.95 56.84
N LEU A 21 7.46 57.64 55.70
CA LEU A 21 7.99 57.17 54.43
C LEU A 21 9.51 56.99 54.49
N ILE A 22 10.04 55.80 54.20
CA ILE A 22 11.32 55.59 53.49
C ILE A 22 11.20 54.33 52.62
N ALA A 23 11.55 54.47 51.34
CA ALA A 23 11.40 53.48 50.29
C ALA A 23 12.47 52.38 50.34
N CYS A 24 12.06 51.14 50.05
CA CYS A 24 12.89 50.12 49.41
C CYS A 24 11.99 49.34 48.44
N SER A 25 12.42 49.27 47.18
CA SER A 25 11.72 48.64 46.06
C SER A 25 11.43 47.15 46.33
N GLN A 26 10.15 46.81 46.52
CA GLN A 26 9.67 45.45 46.30
C GLN A 26 8.88 45.46 45.00
N GLY A 27 9.48 44.87 43.96
CA GLY A 27 8.76 44.59 42.73
C GLY A 27 7.61 43.66 43.04
N ASP A 28 6.39 44.10 42.74
CA ASP A 28 5.19 43.27 42.67
C ASP A 28 5.32 42.25 41.52
N ALA A 29 6.19 41.27 41.69
CA ALA A 29 6.16 40.06 40.90
C ALA A 29 5.13 39.14 41.54
N ARG A 30 3.86 39.30 41.14
CA ARG A 30 2.92 38.15 41.18
C ARG A 30 3.67 36.99 40.53
N PRO A 31 3.82 35.81 41.18
CA PRO A 31 4.36 34.67 40.47
C PRO A 31 3.43 34.45 39.30
N LYS A 32 3.93 34.64 38.07
CA LYS A 32 3.28 34.12 36.88
C LYS A 32 3.20 32.63 37.16
N THR A 33 2.03 32.16 37.59
CA THR A 33 1.68 30.76 37.46
C THR A 33 1.90 30.48 35.99
N ALA A 34 3.00 29.80 35.68
CA ALA A 34 3.20 29.20 34.38
C ALA A 34 1.97 28.31 34.21
N SER A 35 1.00 28.79 33.45
CA SER A 35 -0.13 27.97 33.03
C SER A 35 0.51 26.81 32.29
N SER A 36 0.65 25.67 32.97
CA SER A 36 1.19 24.47 32.34
C SER A 36 0.19 24.13 31.25
N LYS A 37 0.57 24.36 29.99
CA LYS A 37 -0.23 23.99 28.83
C LYS A 37 -0.66 22.53 29.00
N ALA A 38 -1.93 22.24 28.71
CA ALA A 38 -2.43 20.88 28.77
C ALA A 38 -1.55 19.97 27.88
N PRO A 39 -1.21 18.75 28.34
CA PRO A 39 -0.41 17.84 27.54
C PRO A 39 -1.14 17.50 26.24
N PRO A 40 -0.42 17.35 25.12
CA PRO A 40 -1.03 17.04 23.85
C PRO A 40 -1.68 15.66 23.87
N GLN A 41 -2.83 15.56 23.23
CA GLN A 41 -3.59 14.33 23.00
C GLN A 41 -3.65 14.06 21.49
N PRO A 42 -2.75 13.25 20.92
CA PRO A 42 -2.77 12.92 19.50
C PRO A 42 -3.96 11.99 19.17
N TYR A 43 -4.42 12.02 17.92
CA TYR A 43 -5.45 11.10 17.43
C TYR A 43 -4.86 9.79 16.93
N ALA A 44 -5.67 8.72 16.93
CA ALA A 44 -5.27 7.41 16.41
C ALA A 44 -4.99 7.48 14.90
N ARG A 45 -3.79 7.04 14.49
CA ARG A 45 -3.34 7.05 13.08
C ARG A 45 -3.84 5.86 12.27
N ASP A 46 -4.13 4.74 12.95
CA ASP A 46 -4.77 3.54 12.39
C ASP A 46 -6.01 3.17 13.23
N PRO A 47 -7.16 3.82 12.98
CA PRO A 47 -8.40 3.56 13.72
C PRO A 47 -9.06 2.22 13.39
N TYR A 48 -8.67 1.56 12.28
CA TYR A 48 -9.19 0.27 11.84
C TYR A 48 -8.06 -0.74 11.65
N PRO A 49 -7.36 -1.13 12.73
CA PRO A 49 -6.18 -1.97 12.62
C PRO A 49 -6.49 -3.35 12.05
N SER A 50 -5.47 -3.98 11.46
CA SER A 50 -5.57 -5.35 10.99
C SER A 50 -5.96 -6.30 12.13
N THR A 51 -6.93 -7.17 11.87
CA THR A 51 -7.30 -8.30 12.72
C THR A 51 -6.77 -9.63 12.16
N TYR A 52 -6.03 -9.59 11.06
CA TYR A 52 -5.47 -10.77 10.41
C TYR A 52 -4.60 -11.59 11.38
N ARG A 53 -4.75 -12.90 11.25
CA ARG A 53 -3.91 -13.91 11.88
C ARG A 53 -3.58 -14.95 10.82
N ALA A 54 -2.32 -15.36 10.77
CA ALA A 54 -1.88 -16.40 9.86
C ALA A 54 -2.75 -17.65 10.03
N TYR A 55 -3.13 -18.25 8.90
CA TYR A 55 -3.82 -19.53 8.90
C TYR A 55 -2.87 -20.62 9.41
N PRO A 56 -3.38 -21.74 9.96
CA PRO A 56 -2.52 -22.84 10.37
C PRO A 56 -1.72 -23.41 9.19
N GLY A 57 -0.40 -23.45 9.34
CA GLY A 57 0.53 -24.10 8.43
C GLY A 57 1.23 -25.30 9.08
N VAL A 58 1.99 -26.04 8.28
CA VAL A 58 2.88 -27.11 8.75
C VAL A 58 4.28 -26.86 8.18
N PRO A 59 5.37 -27.26 8.87
CA PRO A 59 6.70 -27.24 8.27
C PRO A 59 6.68 -27.97 6.94
N THR A 60 7.13 -27.32 5.87
CA THR A 60 7.03 -27.84 4.51
C THR A 60 8.36 -27.66 3.78
N VAL A 61 8.79 -28.72 3.10
CA VAL A 61 9.92 -28.71 2.18
C VAL A 61 9.43 -29.00 0.77
N VAL A 62 9.71 -28.08 -0.14
CA VAL A 62 9.55 -28.32 -1.58
C VAL A 62 10.93 -28.57 -2.16
N ARG A 63 11.14 -29.74 -2.79
CA ARG A 63 12.45 -30.17 -3.31
C ARG A 63 12.41 -30.49 -4.81
N ASN A 64 13.59 -30.55 -5.43
CA ASN A 64 13.78 -30.84 -6.85
C ASN A 64 13.12 -29.80 -7.77
N VAL A 65 13.10 -28.53 -7.35
CA VAL A 65 12.46 -27.42 -8.07
C VAL A 65 13.47 -26.45 -8.65
N THR A 66 13.07 -25.69 -9.67
CA THR A 66 13.76 -24.46 -10.05
C THR A 66 13.22 -23.31 -9.20
N ILE A 67 14.07 -22.60 -8.47
CA ILE A 67 13.66 -21.49 -7.59
C ILE A 67 14.04 -20.16 -8.23
N PHE A 68 13.10 -19.23 -8.32
CA PHE A 68 13.40 -17.80 -8.41
C PHE A 68 13.23 -17.20 -7.02
N ASP A 69 14.25 -16.55 -6.48
CA ASP A 69 14.23 -16.06 -5.09
C ASP A 69 13.48 -14.72 -4.93
N GLY A 70 13.15 -14.02 -6.02
CA GLY A 70 12.57 -12.68 -6.00
C GLY A 70 13.57 -11.54 -5.78
N GLU A 71 14.84 -11.83 -5.47
CA GLU A 71 15.97 -10.88 -5.41
C GLU A 71 16.85 -10.94 -6.69
N GLY A 72 16.47 -11.78 -7.66
CA GLY A 72 17.13 -11.93 -8.96
C GLY A 72 18.06 -13.14 -9.02
N GLY A 73 18.02 -14.01 -8.02
CA GLY A 73 18.74 -15.27 -7.97
C GLY A 73 17.89 -16.44 -8.47
N ARG A 74 18.60 -17.41 -9.05
CA ARG A 74 18.06 -18.69 -9.52
C ARG A 74 18.77 -19.85 -8.84
N ILE A 75 18.02 -20.86 -8.43
CA ILE A 75 18.54 -22.13 -7.91
C ILE A 75 17.91 -23.28 -8.68
N ASP A 76 18.67 -23.98 -9.50
CA ASP A 76 18.23 -25.20 -10.16
C ASP A 76 18.36 -26.41 -9.22
N ASN A 77 17.43 -27.36 -9.29
CA ASN A 77 17.35 -28.53 -8.40
C ASN A 77 17.35 -28.17 -6.91
N GLY A 78 16.77 -27.02 -6.58
CA GLY A 78 16.75 -26.46 -5.24
C GLY A 78 15.74 -27.11 -4.32
N GLN A 79 15.88 -26.74 -3.05
CA GLN A 79 14.97 -27.04 -1.96
C GLN A 79 14.62 -25.74 -1.23
N LEU A 80 13.35 -25.61 -0.85
CA LEU A 80 12.84 -24.52 -0.03
C LEU A 80 12.18 -25.11 1.22
N LEU A 81 12.62 -24.67 2.40
CA LEU A 81 11.99 -24.97 3.68
C LEU A 81 11.30 -23.71 4.23
N PHE A 82 10.04 -23.87 4.62
CA PHE A 82 9.30 -22.85 5.37
C PHE A 82 8.52 -23.49 6.52
N ALA A 83 8.43 -22.77 7.63
CA ALA A 83 7.77 -23.19 8.87
C ALA A 83 7.37 -21.95 9.68
N ASP A 84 6.37 -22.07 10.56
CA ASP A 84 5.90 -20.99 11.44
C ASP A 84 5.60 -19.67 10.71
N GLY A 85 5.05 -19.82 9.50
CA GLY A 85 4.71 -18.73 8.59
C GLY A 85 5.88 -17.97 7.98
N LYS A 86 7.11 -18.50 8.06
CA LYS A 86 8.32 -17.87 7.54
C LYS A 86 9.13 -18.79 6.65
N ILE A 87 9.86 -18.19 5.73
CA ILE A 87 10.95 -18.85 5.01
C ILE A 87 12.05 -19.16 6.02
N VAL A 88 12.49 -20.41 6.08
CA VAL A 88 13.56 -20.86 6.98
C VAL A 88 14.87 -20.93 6.23
N ALA A 89 14.89 -21.62 5.09
CA ALA A 89 16.08 -21.82 4.27
C ALA A 89 15.72 -22.16 2.83
N LEU A 90 16.64 -21.84 1.91
CA LEU A 90 16.60 -22.29 0.52
C LEU A 90 18.03 -22.58 0.05
N GLY A 91 18.19 -23.54 -0.86
CA GLY A 91 19.51 -23.93 -1.37
C GLY A 91 19.45 -25.24 -2.15
N GLN A 92 20.61 -25.82 -2.45
CA GLN A 92 20.70 -27.17 -3.05
C GLN A 92 20.25 -28.27 -2.06
N SER A 93 20.40 -28.00 -0.77
CA SER A 93 19.97 -28.86 0.33
C SER A 93 19.58 -27.97 1.51
N VAL A 94 18.54 -28.38 2.24
CA VAL A 94 18.06 -27.70 3.45
C VAL A 94 17.87 -28.73 4.56
N ASP A 95 18.17 -28.35 5.79
CA ASP A 95 17.96 -29.20 6.96
C ASP A 95 16.49 -29.13 7.40
N ALA A 96 15.73 -30.14 7.01
CA ALA A 96 14.31 -30.25 7.31
C ALA A 96 14.07 -30.95 8.64
N PRO A 97 13.12 -30.48 9.47
CA PRO A 97 12.68 -31.27 10.62
C PRO A 97 11.97 -32.55 10.16
N ALA A 98 12.02 -33.61 10.99
CA ALA A 98 11.57 -34.94 10.61
C ALA A 98 10.06 -35.03 10.32
N ASP A 99 9.27 -34.11 10.88
CA ASP A 99 7.83 -33.98 10.70
C ASP A 99 7.44 -33.05 9.54
N ALA A 100 8.40 -32.50 8.80
CA ALA A 100 8.11 -31.65 7.66
C ALA A 100 7.37 -32.40 6.56
N GLN A 101 6.34 -31.77 6.01
CA GLN A 101 5.70 -32.23 4.79
C GLN A 101 6.70 -32.08 3.63
N VAL A 102 7.02 -33.17 2.96
CA VAL A 102 7.92 -33.16 1.80
C VAL A 102 7.09 -33.20 0.51
N ILE A 103 7.31 -32.22 -0.36
CA ILE A 103 6.68 -32.10 -1.68
C ILE A 103 7.77 -32.24 -2.73
N ASP A 104 7.62 -33.22 -3.61
CA ASP A 104 8.47 -33.36 -4.79
C ASP A 104 7.96 -32.46 -5.92
N GLY A 105 8.86 -31.62 -6.43
CA GLY A 105 8.56 -30.65 -7.48
C GLY A 105 9.44 -30.81 -8.71
N ALA A 106 9.87 -32.04 -9.04
CA ALA A 106 10.63 -32.29 -10.26
C ALA A 106 9.92 -31.70 -11.49
N GLY A 107 10.65 -30.86 -12.24
CA GLY A 107 10.12 -30.14 -13.41
C GLY A 107 9.18 -28.98 -13.08
N LYS A 108 9.13 -28.53 -11.82
CA LYS A 108 8.30 -27.42 -11.34
C LYS A 108 9.14 -26.24 -10.88
N TRP A 109 8.49 -25.10 -10.72
CA TRP A 109 9.13 -23.84 -10.29
C TRP A 109 8.56 -23.35 -8.97
N VAL A 110 9.41 -22.77 -8.14
CA VAL A 110 9.01 -22.10 -6.90
C VAL A 110 9.41 -20.64 -6.95
N THR A 111 8.48 -19.77 -6.56
CA THR A 111 8.67 -18.31 -6.54
C THR A 111 8.08 -17.70 -5.27
N PRO A 112 8.46 -16.46 -4.89
CA PRO A 112 7.61 -15.66 -4.02
C PRO A 112 6.22 -15.51 -4.63
N GLY A 113 5.23 -15.33 -3.77
CA GLY A 113 3.88 -14.98 -4.17
C GLY A 113 3.83 -13.74 -5.06
N VAL A 114 2.90 -13.74 -6.01
CA VAL A 114 2.65 -12.59 -6.88
C VAL A 114 2.02 -11.47 -6.05
N ILE A 115 2.45 -10.23 -6.30
CA ILE A 115 1.95 -9.04 -5.61
C ILE A 115 1.46 -8.04 -6.65
N ASP A 116 0.19 -7.66 -6.57
CA ASP A 116 -0.39 -6.64 -7.44
C ASP A 116 -0.47 -5.28 -6.71
N ILE A 117 0.25 -4.29 -7.20
CA ILE A 117 0.27 -2.95 -6.61
C ILE A 117 -0.90 -2.06 -7.05
N HIS A 118 -1.65 -2.44 -8.09
CA HIS A 118 -2.80 -1.67 -8.57
C HIS A 118 -4.00 -2.56 -8.84
N SER A 119 -4.88 -2.66 -7.84
CA SER A 119 -6.11 -3.42 -7.96
C SER A 119 -7.32 -2.59 -7.54
N HIS A 120 -8.45 -2.97 -8.12
CA HIS A 120 -9.79 -2.55 -7.74
C HIS A 120 -10.68 -3.72 -7.33
N LEU A 121 -10.08 -4.86 -6.94
CA LEU A 121 -10.86 -5.95 -6.37
C LEU A 121 -11.48 -5.53 -5.05
N GLY A 122 -12.73 -5.94 -4.82
CA GLY A 122 -13.50 -5.62 -3.63
C GLY A 122 -14.22 -4.26 -3.68
N ASP A 123 -13.62 -3.21 -4.24
CA ASP A 123 -14.27 -1.88 -4.42
C ASP A 123 -14.86 -1.67 -5.83
N TYR A 124 -14.42 -2.48 -6.81
CA TYR A 124 -15.13 -2.82 -8.05
C TYR A 124 -15.29 -4.34 -8.16
N PRO A 125 -16.16 -4.96 -7.34
CA PRO A 125 -16.23 -6.42 -7.27
C PRO A 125 -16.86 -7.06 -8.50
N THR A 126 -16.53 -8.32 -8.73
CA THR A 126 -17.13 -9.15 -9.79
C THR A 126 -18.33 -9.93 -9.23
N PRO A 127 -19.48 -10.03 -9.93
CA PRO A 127 -19.80 -9.39 -11.20
C PRO A 127 -20.00 -7.88 -11.05
N SER A 128 -19.47 -7.13 -12.01
CA SER A 128 -19.58 -5.68 -12.02
C SER A 128 -21.03 -5.24 -12.27
N VAL A 129 -21.60 -4.54 -11.29
CA VAL A 129 -22.89 -3.88 -11.40
C VAL A 129 -22.76 -2.45 -10.89
N GLN A 130 -23.56 -1.53 -11.44
CA GLN A 130 -23.48 -0.11 -11.09
C GLN A 130 -23.60 0.14 -9.58
N ALA A 131 -24.40 -0.67 -8.86
CA ALA A 131 -24.62 -0.51 -7.43
C ALA A 131 -23.38 -0.80 -6.56
N HIS A 132 -22.39 -1.54 -7.08
CA HIS A 132 -21.14 -1.84 -6.36
C HIS A 132 -19.95 -1.10 -6.97
N SER A 133 -20.20 0.02 -7.68
CA SER A 133 -19.17 0.84 -8.31
C SER A 133 -18.53 1.81 -7.32
N ASP A 134 -17.95 1.29 -6.23
CA ASP A 134 -17.48 2.08 -5.07
C ASP A 134 -16.02 2.55 -5.18
N GLY A 135 -15.31 2.20 -6.25
CA GLY A 135 -13.90 2.60 -6.45
C GLY A 135 -13.66 4.08 -6.81
N ASN A 136 -14.66 4.93 -7.06
CA ASN A 136 -14.44 6.36 -7.32
C ASN A 136 -15.50 7.25 -6.64
N GLU A 137 -15.12 7.95 -5.57
CA GLU A 137 -15.95 8.98 -4.94
C GLU A 137 -15.91 10.30 -5.74
N ALA A 138 -16.50 10.29 -6.94
CA ALA A 138 -16.38 11.38 -7.92
C ALA A 138 -17.21 12.63 -7.57
N THR A 139 -17.52 12.89 -6.30
CA THR A 139 -18.32 14.05 -5.84
C THR A 139 -17.47 15.28 -5.50
N GLY A 140 -16.14 15.14 -5.42
CA GLY A 140 -15.21 16.26 -5.26
C GLY A 140 -13.80 15.90 -5.70
N PRO A 141 -13.01 16.83 -6.28
CA PRO A 141 -11.69 16.50 -6.82
C PRO A 141 -10.65 16.11 -5.75
N ILE A 142 -10.92 16.47 -4.49
CA ILE A 142 -10.11 16.16 -3.32
C ILE A 142 -11.01 15.43 -2.32
N THR A 143 -10.80 14.12 -2.18
CA THR A 143 -11.50 13.22 -1.24
C THR A 143 -10.48 12.44 -0.42
N ALA A 144 -9.45 13.10 0.09
CA ALA A 144 -8.41 12.46 0.90
C ALA A 144 -8.92 11.91 2.26
N ASP A 145 -10.18 12.19 2.59
CA ASP A 145 -10.93 11.68 3.73
C ASP A 145 -11.57 10.30 3.50
N VAL A 146 -11.79 9.87 2.24
CA VAL A 146 -12.36 8.54 1.95
C VAL A 146 -11.29 7.48 1.77
N TRP A 147 -11.60 6.25 2.16
CA TRP A 147 -10.64 5.16 2.26
C TRP A 147 -11.21 3.95 1.52
N ALA A 148 -10.47 3.38 0.58
CA ALA A 148 -10.90 2.18 -0.16
C ALA A 148 -11.23 1.01 0.79
N GLU A 149 -10.58 0.97 1.96
CA GLU A 149 -10.81 -0.07 2.95
C GLU A 149 -12.26 -0.12 3.49
N HIS A 150 -13.04 0.94 3.33
CA HIS A 150 -14.44 1.00 3.73
C HIS A 150 -15.43 0.47 2.67
N SER A 151 -14.99 0.31 1.41
CA SER A 151 -15.82 -0.22 0.32
C SER A 151 -15.45 -1.64 -0.10
N ILE A 152 -14.31 -2.18 0.36
CA ILE A 152 -13.91 -3.55 0.05
C ILE A 152 -14.98 -4.53 0.52
N TRP A 153 -15.56 -5.26 -0.43
CA TRP A 153 -16.37 -6.44 -0.17
C TRP A 153 -15.48 -7.69 -0.13
N PRO A 154 -15.24 -8.30 1.06
CA PRO A 154 -14.28 -9.41 1.20
C PRO A 154 -14.67 -10.72 0.49
N GLN A 155 -15.93 -10.84 0.05
CA GLN A 155 -16.43 -12.04 -0.62
C GLN A 155 -16.37 -11.94 -2.15
N ASP A 156 -15.80 -10.86 -2.69
CA ASP A 156 -15.56 -10.72 -4.12
C ASP A 156 -14.83 -11.97 -4.67
N PRO A 157 -15.45 -12.75 -5.58
CA PRO A 157 -14.84 -13.91 -6.22
C PRO A 157 -13.52 -13.59 -6.94
N GLY A 158 -13.27 -12.32 -7.30
CA GLY A 158 -12.02 -11.85 -7.87
C GLY A 158 -10.79 -12.21 -7.02
N PHE A 159 -10.88 -12.14 -5.68
CA PHE A 159 -9.78 -12.49 -4.77
C PHE A 159 -9.38 -13.96 -4.92
N SER A 160 -10.36 -14.86 -4.88
CA SER A 160 -10.18 -16.31 -5.07
C SER A 160 -9.59 -16.64 -6.45
N ARG A 161 -10.05 -15.96 -7.50
CA ARG A 161 -9.56 -16.14 -8.87
C ARG A 161 -8.13 -15.64 -9.03
N ALA A 162 -7.79 -14.49 -8.45
CA ALA A 162 -6.43 -13.97 -8.42
C ALA A 162 -5.46 -14.92 -7.71
N LEU A 163 -5.88 -15.51 -6.58
CA LEU A 163 -5.10 -16.52 -5.85
C LEU A 163 -4.89 -17.78 -6.71
N ALA A 164 -5.98 -18.37 -7.20
CA ALA A 164 -5.96 -19.68 -7.86
C ALA A 164 -5.31 -19.66 -9.25
N ASN A 165 -5.55 -18.60 -10.04
CA ASN A 165 -5.07 -18.52 -11.42
C ASN A 165 -3.76 -17.73 -11.54
N GLY A 166 -3.55 -16.72 -10.69
CA GLY A 166 -2.41 -15.82 -10.77
C GLY A 166 -1.34 -16.04 -9.69
N GLY A 167 -1.60 -16.86 -8.67
CA GLY A 167 -0.69 -17.01 -7.53
C GLY A 167 -0.55 -15.71 -6.71
N VAL A 168 -1.57 -14.84 -6.76
CA VAL A 168 -1.56 -13.54 -6.08
C VAL A 168 -1.78 -13.74 -4.59
N THR A 169 -0.80 -13.35 -3.78
CA THR A 169 -0.80 -13.52 -2.33
C THR A 169 -1.02 -12.21 -1.57
N THR A 170 -0.67 -11.09 -2.20
CA THR A 170 -0.79 -9.75 -1.63
C THR A 170 -1.22 -8.80 -2.72
N LEU A 171 -2.04 -7.80 -2.37
CA LEU A 171 -2.45 -6.77 -3.31
C LEU A 171 -2.73 -5.44 -2.60
N GLN A 172 -2.55 -4.35 -3.32
CA GLN A 172 -3.01 -3.03 -2.91
C GLN A 172 -4.33 -2.71 -3.61
N VAL A 173 -5.37 -2.45 -2.83
CA VAL A 173 -6.65 -1.93 -3.31
C VAL A 173 -6.70 -0.43 -3.05
N LEU A 174 -7.10 0.32 -4.06
CA LEU A 174 -7.03 1.78 -4.04
C LEU A 174 -8.20 2.38 -4.84
N PRO A 175 -8.58 3.64 -4.56
CA PRO A 175 -9.54 4.34 -5.42
C PRO A 175 -9.06 4.41 -6.87
N GLY A 176 -9.96 4.67 -7.81
CA GLY A 176 -9.66 4.89 -9.21
C GLY A 176 -8.98 6.25 -9.47
N SER A 177 -9.15 6.79 -10.68
CA SER A 177 -8.46 7.99 -11.14
C SER A 177 -9.40 9.15 -11.49
N ALA A 178 -10.64 9.10 -11.02
CA ALA A 178 -11.58 10.20 -11.22
C ALA A 178 -11.14 11.48 -10.51
N ASN A 179 -10.46 11.37 -9.36
CA ASN A 179 -10.13 12.46 -8.45
C ASN A 179 -8.64 12.78 -8.47
N LEU A 180 -8.27 14.04 -8.21
CA LEU A 180 -6.87 14.43 -8.05
C LEU A 180 -6.26 13.79 -6.80
N MET A 181 -7.03 13.74 -5.71
CA MET A 181 -6.73 12.98 -4.51
C MET A 181 -7.95 12.11 -4.20
N GLY A 182 -7.89 10.83 -4.56
CA GLY A 182 -9.04 9.91 -4.54
C GLY A 182 -9.33 9.27 -3.20
N GLY A 183 -8.35 9.25 -2.29
CA GLY A 183 -8.52 8.65 -0.96
C GLY A 183 -7.41 7.66 -0.62
N ARG A 184 -7.49 7.07 0.57
CA ARG A 184 -6.49 6.12 1.05
C ARG A 184 -6.62 4.76 0.37
N SER A 185 -5.48 4.17 -0.01
CA SER A 185 -5.37 2.77 -0.41
C SER A 185 -5.05 1.88 0.79
N VAL A 186 -5.33 0.59 0.68
CA VAL A 186 -5.02 -0.42 1.70
C VAL A 186 -4.32 -1.62 1.08
N THR A 187 -3.34 -2.16 1.79
CA THR A 187 -2.66 -3.40 1.41
C THR A 187 -3.33 -4.59 2.10
N LEU A 188 -3.64 -5.64 1.34
CA LEU A 188 -4.31 -6.85 1.80
C LEU A 188 -3.43 -8.08 1.57
N LYS A 189 -3.50 -9.02 2.51
CA LYS A 189 -3.20 -10.44 2.27
C LYS A 189 -4.40 -11.05 1.53
N ASN A 190 -4.15 -11.78 0.44
CA ASN A 190 -5.20 -12.40 -0.37
C ASN A 190 -5.70 -13.70 0.27
N VAL A 191 -6.42 -13.56 1.39
CA VAL A 191 -6.92 -14.65 2.23
C VAL A 191 -8.43 -14.57 2.39
N TYR A 192 -9.06 -15.67 2.79
CA TYR A 192 -10.46 -15.64 3.18
C TYR A 192 -10.65 -14.82 4.45
N SER A 193 -11.68 -13.99 4.48
CA SER A 193 -12.11 -13.31 5.69
C SER A 193 -13.54 -12.84 5.51
N ARG A 194 -14.26 -12.72 6.62
CA ARG A 194 -15.59 -12.07 6.64
C ARG A 194 -15.51 -10.55 6.74
N THR A 195 -14.32 -10.01 6.97
CA THR A 195 -14.07 -8.58 7.19
C THR A 195 -12.83 -8.12 6.43
N MET A 196 -12.82 -6.88 5.95
CA MET A 196 -11.64 -6.28 5.33
C MET A 196 -10.45 -6.29 6.31
N GLN A 197 -10.65 -5.98 7.60
CA GLN A 197 -9.58 -5.98 8.61
C GLN A 197 -8.92 -7.35 8.78
N GLY A 198 -9.66 -8.42 8.56
CA GLY A 198 -9.11 -9.79 8.56
C GLY A 198 -8.29 -10.12 7.31
N MET A 199 -8.39 -9.32 6.24
CA MET A 199 -7.49 -9.38 5.06
C MET A 199 -6.37 -8.35 5.15
N LYS A 200 -6.56 -7.24 5.88
CA LYS A 200 -5.62 -6.12 5.95
C LYS A 200 -4.23 -6.58 6.38
N PHE A 201 -3.23 -6.24 5.60
CA PHE A 201 -1.85 -6.65 5.82
C PHE A 201 -1.31 -6.00 7.12
N PRO A 202 -0.84 -6.79 8.11
CA PRO A 202 -0.42 -6.25 9.40
C PRO A 202 0.73 -5.24 9.30
N GLY A 203 0.44 -4.00 9.73
CA GLY A 203 1.41 -2.91 9.77
C GLY A 203 1.95 -2.49 8.40
N ALA A 204 1.22 -2.75 7.32
CA ALA A 204 1.49 -2.08 6.05
C ALA A 204 1.09 -0.60 6.15
N PRO A 205 1.85 0.35 5.57
CA PRO A 205 1.42 1.73 5.50
C PRO A 205 0.17 1.86 4.62
N TYR A 206 -0.64 2.87 4.90
CA TYR A 206 -1.64 3.32 3.93
C TYR A 206 -0.94 3.95 2.73
N GLY A 207 -1.57 3.92 1.57
CA GLY A 207 -1.23 4.83 0.48
C GLY A 207 -2.27 5.94 0.31
N LEU A 208 -1.95 6.95 -0.49
CA LEU A 208 -2.89 7.94 -0.99
C LEU A 208 -2.93 7.83 -2.51
N LYS A 209 -4.09 7.49 -3.07
CA LYS A 209 -4.29 7.53 -4.52
C LYS A 209 -4.42 8.99 -4.97
N MET A 210 -3.55 9.39 -5.87
CA MET A 210 -3.64 10.65 -6.60
C MET A 210 -3.78 10.40 -8.10
N ALA A 211 -4.22 11.41 -8.87
CA ALA A 211 -4.26 11.32 -10.33
C ALA A 211 -3.90 12.63 -11.03
N CYS A 212 -3.11 12.51 -12.10
CA CYS A 212 -2.84 13.56 -13.07
C CYS A 212 -3.67 13.33 -14.36
N GLY A 213 -3.49 14.15 -15.40
CA GLY A 213 -3.96 13.78 -16.74
C GLY A 213 -5.42 14.08 -17.06
N GLU A 214 -5.93 13.36 -18.06
CA GLU A 214 -7.24 13.52 -18.67
C GLU A 214 -8.38 13.10 -17.75
N ASN A 215 -8.17 12.10 -16.90
CA ASN A 215 -9.24 11.52 -16.09
C ASN A 215 -9.87 12.54 -15.13
N PRO A 216 -9.12 13.21 -14.23
CA PRO A 216 -9.72 14.22 -13.35
C PRO A 216 -10.34 15.39 -14.10
N LYS A 217 -9.64 15.95 -15.10
CA LYS A 217 -10.15 17.10 -15.85
C LYS A 217 -11.41 16.76 -16.66
N ARG A 218 -11.57 15.52 -17.12
CA ARG A 218 -12.75 15.06 -17.85
C ARG A 218 -13.93 14.88 -16.90
N VAL A 219 -13.70 14.26 -15.73
CA VAL A 219 -14.75 14.02 -14.72
C VAL A 219 -15.31 15.32 -14.17
N TYR A 220 -14.46 16.26 -13.74
CA TYR A 220 -14.94 17.50 -13.13
C TYR A 220 -15.32 18.56 -14.18
N GLY A 221 -14.61 18.61 -15.30
CA GLY A 221 -14.97 19.47 -16.43
C GLY A 221 -16.38 19.19 -16.96
N SER A 222 -16.79 17.91 -17.07
CA SER A 222 -18.16 17.55 -17.50
C SER A 222 -19.25 17.96 -16.49
N LYS A 223 -18.87 18.18 -15.22
CA LYS A 223 -19.73 18.67 -14.14
C LYS A 223 -19.71 20.19 -14.00
N GLY A 224 -19.06 20.91 -14.92
CA GLY A 224 -18.89 22.36 -14.85
C GLY A 224 -18.08 22.81 -13.63
N ARG A 225 -17.20 21.94 -13.10
CA ARG A 225 -16.43 22.16 -11.88
C ARG A 225 -14.93 22.07 -12.18
N GLN A 226 -14.12 22.81 -11.42
CA GLN A 226 -12.67 22.67 -11.45
C GLN A 226 -12.25 21.30 -10.86
N PRO A 227 -11.28 20.59 -11.46
CA PRO A 227 -10.50 20.95 -12.65
C PRO A 227 -11.15 20.57 -13.99
N SER A 228 -10.95 21.40 -15.02
CA SER A 228 -11.33 21.10 -16.42
C SER A 228 -10.14 21.12 -17.39
N THR A 229 -8.94 21.37 -16.87
CA THR A 229 -7.68 21.47 -17.63
C THR A 229 -6.52 20.88 -16.81
N ARG A 230 -5.40 20.54 -17.46
CA ARG A 230 -4.18 20.06 -16.76
C ARG A 230 -3.60 21.12 -15.81
N MET A 231 -3.60 22.39 -16.22
CA MET A 231 -3.26 23.50 -15.32
C MET A 231 -4.23 23.61 -14.13
N GLY A 232 -5.52 23.31 -14.36
CA GLY A 232 -6.52 23.22 -13.31
C GLY A 232 -6.23 22.09 -12.31
N ASN A 233 -5.81 20.92 -12.80
CA ASN A 233 -5.38 19.80 -11.94
C ASN A 233 -4.27 20.28 -10.99
N VAL A 234 -3.17 20.79 -11.55
CA VAL A 234 -2.01 21.27 -10.79
C VAL A 234 -2.40 22.40 -9.83
N ALA A 235 -3.22 23.36 -10.25
CA ALA A 235 -3.62 24.47 -9.38
C ALA A 235 -4.39 23.99 -8.14
N VAL A 236 -5.29 23.02 -8.29
CA VAL A 236 -6.07 22.45 -7.18
C VAL A 236 -5.16 21.64 -6.24
N ASP A 237 -4.26 20.82 -6.78
CA ASP A 237 -3.32 20.05 -5.96
C ASP A 237 -2.37 20.95 -5.18
N ARG A 238 -1.74 21.93 -5.83
CA ARG A 238 -0.83 22.88 -5.17
C ARG A 238 -1.53 23.65 -4.05
N ALA A 239 -2.76 24.13 -4.29
CA ALA A 239 -3.53 24.81 -3.26
C ALA A 239 -3.87 23.89 -2.07
N THR A 240 -4.16 22.62 -2.35
CA THR A 240 -4.47 21.61 -1.34
C THR A 240 -3.24 21.27 -0.50
N TRP A 241 -2.07 21.07 -1.10
CA TRP A 241 -0.82 20.85 -0.38
C TRP A 241 -0.40 22.06 0.47
N ALA A 242 -0.59 23.28 -0.02
CA ALA A 242 -0.38 24.49 0.78
C ALA A 242 -1.29 24.52 2.03
N LYS A 243 -2.55 24.04 1.92
CA LYS A 243 -3.44 23.86 3.08
C LYS A 243 -2.90 22.79 4.03
N ALA A 244 -2.44 21.65 3.51
CA ALA A 244 -1.88 20.55 4.29
C ALA A 244 -0.62 20.95 5.09
N GLN A 245 0.29 21.73 4.49
CA GLN A 245 1.47 22.25 5.22
C GLN A 245 1.06 23.14 6.39
N ARG A 246 0.10 24.08 6.20
CA ARG A 246 -0.40 24.92 7.29
C ARG A 246 -1.07 24.09 8.39
N TYR A 247 -1.81 23.05 8.00
CA TYR A 247 -2.44 22.13 8.93
C TYR A 247 -1.39 21.39 9.77
N ARG A 248 -0.39 20.80 9.10
CA ARG A 248 0.76 20.14 9.73
C ARG A 248 1.47 21.06 10.72
N THR A 249 1.82 22.29 10.33
CA THR A 249 2.51 23.23 11.23
C THR A 249 1.73 23.48 12.53
N LYS A 250 0.40 23.60 12.45
CA LYS A 250 -0.44 23.80 13.65
C LYS A 250 -0.41 22.58 14.56
N TRP A 251 -0.56 21.38 13.99
CA TRP A 251 -0.56 20.13 14.75
C TRP A 251 0.81 19.77 15.31
N ASP A 252 1.88 19.92 14.53
CA ASP A 252 3.25 19.65 14.98
C ASP A 252 3.61 20.59 16.15
N LYS A 253 3.18 21.86 16.09
CA LYS A 253 3.34 22.81 17.22
C LYS A 253 2.57 22.35 18.47
N TYR A 254 1.31 21.95 18.30
CA TYR A 254 0.50 21.45 19.42
C TYR A 254 1.11 20.19 20.04
N GLU A 255 1.56 19.23 19.24
CA GLU A 255 2.19 18.00 19.73
C GLU A 255 3.54 18.24 20.42
N ALA A 256 4.28 19.29 20.04
CA ALA A 256 5.53 19.66 20.70
C ALA A 256 5.33 20.49 21.98
N GLU A 257 4.36 21.41 22.00
CA GLU A 257 4.23 22.42 23.06
C GLU A 257 3.01 22.23 23.97
N GLY A 258 2.05 21.41 23.60
CA GLY A 258 0.72 21.34 24.23
C GLY A 258 -0.12 22.60 24.01
N GLY A 259 -1.24 22.70 24.73
CA GLY A 259 -2.18 23.83 24.67
C GLY A 259 -3.52 23.46 24.07
N ASP A 260 -4.17 24.41 23.39
CA ASP A 260 -5.44 24.14 22.72
C ASP A 260 -5.18 23.35 21.43
N ALA A 261 -5.84 22.20 21.31
CA ALA A 261 -5.73 21.35 20.12
C ALA A 261 -6.28 22.10 18.88
N PRO A 262 -5.57 22.07 17.74
CA PRO A 262 -6.13 22.58 16.50
C PRO A 262 -7.36 21.78 16.08
N ASP A 263 -8.26 22.40 15.31
CA ASP A 263 -9.40 21.68 14.73
C ASP A 263 -8.94 20.50 13.86
N ARG A 264 -9.65 19.38 13.98
CA ARG A 264 -9.35 18.17 13.22
C ARG A 264 -10.06 18.18 11.86
N ASP A 265 -9.33 17.86 10.80
CA ASP A 265 -9.83 17.74 9.43
C ASP A 265 -9.30 16.41 8.86
N ILE A 266 -10.18 15.42 8.67
CA ILE A 266 -9.81 14.04 8.32
C ILE A 266 -9.07 13.97 6.99
N ALA A 267 -9.44 14.81 6.01
CA ALA A 267 -8.72 14.88 4.75
C ALA A 267 -7.29 15.40 4.97
N MET A 268 -7.13 16.42 5.82
CA MET A 268 -5.80 16.95 6.15
C MET A 268 -4.98 16.02 7.05
N ASP A 269 -5.60 15.16 7.87
CA ASP A 269 -4.89 14.09 8.60
C ASP A 269 -4.17 13.15 7.61
N THR A 270 -4.83 12.79 6.51
CA THR A 270 -4.22 11.99 5.44
C THR A 270 -3.06 12.71 4.80
N LEU A 271 -3.24 13.97 4.40
CA LEU A 271 -2.16 14.74 3.75
C LEU A 271 -1.00 15.04 4.71
N ARG A 272 -1.27 15.26 5.99
CA ARG A 272 -0.25 15.37 7.03
C ARG A 272 0.55 14.07 7.16
N GLY A 273 -0.12 12.91 7.13
CA GLY A 273 0.52 11.59 7.11
C GLY A 273 1.45 11.41 5.90
N VAL A 274 1.05 11.91 4.73
CA VAL A 274 1.91 11.92 3.53
C VAL A 274 3.13 12.81 3.73
N LEU A 275 2.95 14.04 4.23
CA LEU A 275 4.04 14.96 4.51
C LEU A 275 5.01 14.43 5.59
N ALA A 276 4.53 13.55 6.48
CA ALA A 276 5.34 12.85 7.47
C ALA A 276 6.05 11.59 6.93
N GLY A 277 5.74 11.16 5.71
CA GLY A 277 6.28 9.92 5.11
C GLY A 277 5.60 8.64 5.60
N GLU A 278 4.46 8.76 6.30
CA GLU A 278 3.72 7.63 6.89
C GLU A 278 2.67 7.05 5.95
N ILE A 279 2.22 7.86 4.98
CA ILE A 279 1.28 7.46 3.93
C ILE A 279 1.97 7.62 2.59
N LEU A 280 1.99 6.56 1.79
CA LEU A 280 2.74 6.48 0.54
C LEU A 280 1.92 7.01 -0.65
N ILE A 281 2.44 7.96 -1.43
CA ILE A 281 1.71 8.44 -2.62
C ILE A 281 1.75 7.41 -3.74
N GLN A 282 0.57 7.05 -4.22
CA GLN A 282 0.30 6.19 -5.37
C GLN A 282 -0.37 7.02 -6.45
N ASN A 283 0.38 7.53 -7.43
CA ASN A 283 -0.11 8.55 -8.35
C ASN A 283 -0.39 8.00 -9.75
N HIS A 284 -1.66 7.93 -10.15
CA HIS A 284 -2.06 7.66 -11.53
C HIS A 284 -1.54 8.76 -12.47
N CYS A 285 -0.72 8.40 -13.46
CA CYS A 285 -0.26 9.35 -14.47
C CYS A 285 0.23 8.60 -15.71
N TYR A 286 -0.04 9.13 -16.91
CA TYR A 286 0.39 8.48 -18.15
C TYR A 286 1.63 9.12 -18.76
N ARG A 287 1.58 10.44 -18.93
CA ARG A 287 2.55 11.19 -19.72
C ARG A 287 3.77 11.61 -18.92
N ALA A 288 4.91 11.65 -19.61
CA ALA A 288 6.20 12.02 -19.05
C ALA A 288 6.23 13.45 -18.51
N ASP A 289 5.66 14.40 -19.26
CA ASP A 289 5.62 15.81 -18.85
C ASP A 289 4.77 16.02 -17.60
N GLU A 290 3.67 15.29 -17.46
CA GLU A 290 2.81 15.39 -16.28
C GLU A 290 3.45 14.75 -15.05
N MET A 291 4.12 13.60 -15.21
CA MET A 291 4.90 12.99 -14.13
C MET A 291 6.01 13.95 -13.64
N ALA A 292 6.74 14.58 -14.55
CA ALA A 292 7.77 15.56 -14.19
C ALA A 292 7.22 16.76 -13.41
N ILE A 293 6.04 17.28 -13.80
CA ILE A 293 5.37 18.37 -13.06
C ILE A 293 4.95 17.92 -11.66
N VAL A 294 4.45 16.68 -11.51
CA VAL A 294 4.08 16.14 -10.19
C VAL A 294 5.30 15.98 -9.30
N GLU A 295 6.46 15.57 -9.85
CA GLU A 295 7.73 15.51 -9.11
C GLU A 295 8.20 16.89 -8.65
N ASP A 296 8.08 17.92 -9.49
CA ASP A 296 8.44 19.29 -9.09
C ASP A 296 7.49 19.85 -8.02
N MET A 297 6.20 19.53 -8.10
CA MET A 297 5.23 19.83 -7.03
C MET A 297 5.57 19.07 -5.73
N ALA A 298 6.03 17.83 -5.83
CA ALA A 298 6.48 17.04 -4.68
C ALA A 298 7.63 17.72 -3.94
N LYS A 299 8.62 18.23 -4.69
CA LYS A 299 9.73 19.02 -4.14
C LYS A 299 9.26 20.35 -3.53
N GLU A 300 8.32 21.05 -4.17
CA GLU A 300 7.78 22.31 -3.65
C GLU A 300 7.14 22.13 -2.25
N PHE A 301 6.35 21.08 -2.08
CA PHE A 301 5.58 20.87 -0.84
C PHE A 301 6.22 19.92 0.17
N GLY A 302 7.29 19.22 -0.21
CA GLY A 302 8.04 18.32 0.67
C GLY A 302 7.35 16.98 0.89
N TYR A 303 6.68 16.44 -0.14
CA TYR A 303 6.22 15.05 -0.16
C TYR A 303 7.04 14.23 -1.16
N LYS A 304 6.89 12.90 -1.13
CA LYS A 304 7.51 11.99 -2.10
C LYS A 304 6.46 11.16 -2.84
N VAL A 305 6.56 11.11 -4.16
CA VAL A 305 5.80 10.12 -4.96
C VAL A 305 6.45 8.75 -4.76
N THR A 306 5.68 7.75 -4.34
CA THR A 306 6.23 6.40 -4.16
C THR A 306 6.23 5.65 -5.48
N ALA A 307 5.08 5.64 -6.16
CA ALA A 307 5.00 5.12 -7.52
C ALA A 307 4.06 5.96 -8.39
N PHE A 308 4.42 6.11 -9.66
CA PHE A 308 3.48 6.45 -10.71
C PHE A 308 2.82 5.19 -11.25
N HIS A 309 1.49 5.18 -11.32
CA HIS A 309 0.72 4.08 -11.88
C HIS A 309 0.35 4.33 -13.33
N HIS A 310 0.29 3.24 -14.10
CA HIS A 310 0.23 3.15 -15.55
C HIS A 310 1.49 3.67 -16.23
N ALA A 311 1.89 4.91 -15.93
CA ALA A 311 3.20 5.49 -16.26
C ALA A 311 3.65 5.12 -17.69
N VAL A 312 2.73 5.27 -18.64
CA VAL A 312 2.84 4.74 -20.01
C VAL A 312 4.04 5.33 -20.74
N GLU A 313 4.41 6.58 -20.43
CA GLU A 313 5.59 7.24 -20.99
C GLU A 313 6.80 7.28 -20.03
N ALA A 314 6.82 6.47 -18.96
CA ALA A 314 7.92 6.49 -17.98
C ALA A 314 9.30 6.22 -18.59
N TYR A 315 9.37 5.41 -19.66
CA TYR A 315 10.59 5.16 -20.42
C TYR A 315 11.28 6.45 -20.93
N LYS A 316 10.55 7.56 -21.10
CA LYS A 316 11.10 8.84 -21.54
C LYS A 316 11.80 9.63 -20.44
N ILE A 317 11.53 9.29 -19.17
CA ILE A 317 11.98 10.04 -17.99
C ILE A 317 12.57 9.11 -16.91
N ALA A 318 13.11 7.97 -17.32
CA ALA A 318 13.65 6.96 -16.40
C ALA A 318 14.75 7.53 -15.48
N ASP A 319 15.53 8.48 -15.98
CA ASP A 319 16.55 9.24 -15.24
C ASP A 319 15.93 10.11 -14.15
N ILE A 320 14.85 10.83 -14.45
CA ILE A 320 14.12 11.65 -13.47
C ILE A 320 13.53 10.76 -12.37
N LEU A 321 12.88 9.65 -12.74
CA LEU A 321 12.29 8.72 -11.77
C LEU A 321 13.37 8.12 -10.85
N LYS A 322 14.49 7.70 -11.42
CA LYS A 322 15.64 7.18 -10.67
C LYS A 322 16.22 8.23 -9.73
N ALA A 323 16.40 9.47 -10.17
CA ALA A 323 16.95 10.56 -9.37
C ALA A 323 16.09 10.91 -8.16
N ASN A 324 14.76 10.78 -8.26
CA ASN A 324 13.83 11.03 -7.15
C ASN A 324 13.57 9.76 -6.31
N GLY A 325 14.05 8.59 -6.75
CA GLY A 325 13.77 7.31 -6.12
C GLY A 325 12.28 6.97 -6.17
N THR A 326 11.61 7.32 -7.27
CA THR A 326 10.20 7.07 -7.57
C THR A 326 10.08 5.84 -8.46
N CYS A 327 9.13 4.96 -8.17
CA CYS A 327 8.87 3.77 -8.96
C CYS A 327 7.85 4.02 -10.08
N ALA A 328 7.84 3.17 -11.10
CA ALA A 328 6.81 3.14 -12.14
C ALA A 328 6.12 1.77 -12.19
N ALA A 329 4.82 1.75 -11.88
CA ALA A 329 3.97 0.59 -12.09
C ALA A 329 3.31 0.72 -13.47
N VAL A 330 3.70 -0.12 -14.43
CA VAL A 330 3.28 -0.04 -15.83
C VAL A 330 2.49 -1.27 -16.26
N TRP A 331 1.78 -1.15 -17.39
CA TRP A 331 1.28 -2.31 -18.13
C TRP A 331 2.34 -2.82 -19.12
N ALA A 332 2.20 -4.06 -19.55
CA ALA A 332 3.06 -4.62 -20.57
C ALA A 332 2.70 -4.07 -21.95
N ASP A 333 1.41 -3.97 -22.27
CA ASP A 333 0.93 -3.62 -23.62
C ASP A 333 -0.44 -2.93 -23.66
N TRP A 334 -1.02 -2.51 -22.53
CA TRP A 334 -2.31 -1.82 -22.52
C TRP A 334 -2.15 -0.30 -22.70
N TYR A 335 -2.31 0.17 -23.93
CA TYR A 335 -2.19 1.58 -24.31
C TYR A 335 -3.07 1.91 -25.53
N GLY A 336 -3.11 3.18 -25.97
CA GLY A 336 -3.83 3.59 -27.18
C GLY A 336 -5.34 3.84 -27.03
N PHE A 337 -5.91 3.68 -25.84
CA PHE A 337 -7.35 3.85 -25.59
C PHE A 337 -7.77 5.31 -25.31
N LYS A 338 -6.81 6.21 -25.17
CA LYS A 338 -6.96 7.68 -25.11
C LYS A 338 -5.64 8.38 -25.46
N MET A 339 -5.69 9.67 -25.74
CA MET A 339 -4.51 10.43 -26.23
C MET A 339 -3.33 10.39 -25.27
N GLU A 340 -3.53 10.60 -23.97
CA GLU A 340 -2.43 10.51 -22.99
C GLU A 340 -1.82 9.12 -22.83
N SER A 341 -2.55 8.08 -23.22
CA SER A 341 -2.07 6.69 -23.22
C SER A 341 -1.55 6.26 -24.60
N TYR A 342 -1.50 7.15 -25.60
CA TYR A 342 -1.28 6.74 -26.99
C TYR A 342 0.16 6.31 -27.26
N ASP A 343 1.13 6.99 -26.66
CA ASP A 343 2.56 6.76 -26.89
C ASP A 343 3.17 5.68 -25.97
N GLY A 344 2.39 4.62 -25.75
CA GLY A 344 2.83 3.43 -25.02
C GLY A 344 3.60 2.47 -25.92
N ILE A 345 4.57 1.78 -25.33
CA ILE A 345 5.41 0.79 -26.01
C ILE A 345 5.59 -0.45 -25.13
N GLY A 346 5.75 -1.62 -25.75
CA GLY A 346 5.93 -2.88 -25.03
C GLY A 346 7.27 -2.98 -24.29
N GLU A 347 8.22 -2.13 -24.66
CA GLU A 347 9.58 -2.07 -24.11
C GLU A 347 9.68 -1.20 -22.85
N ASN A 348 8.61 -0.51 -22.44
CA ASN A 348 8.65 0.52 -21.38
C ASN A 348 9.34 0.00 -20.10
N LEU A 349 8.84 -1.12 -19.57
CA LEU A 349 9.39 -1.73 -18.35
C LEU A 349 10.84 -2.20 -18.52
N ALA A 350 11.20 -2.76 -19.68
CA ALA A 350 12.57 -3.21 -19.97
C ALA A 350 13.55 -2.03 -20.08
N ILE A 351 13.12 -0.89 -20.64
CA ILE A 351 13.91 0.34 -20.71
C ILE A 351 14.15 0.91 -19.31
N LEU A 352 13.13 0.91 -18.45
CA LEU A 352 13.24 1.35 -17.05
C LEU A 352 14.23 0.49 -16.26
N GLU A 353 14.15 -0.84 -16.39
CA GLU A 353 15.11 -1.77 -15.77
C GLU A 353 16.54 -1.47 -16.24
N ARG A 354 16.76 -1.34 -17.56
CA ARG A 354 18.09 -1.04 -18.12
C ARG A 354 18.65 0.31 -17.63
N ALA A 355 17.79 1.30 -17.38
CA ALA A 355 18.18 2.58 -16.80
C ALA A 355 18.49 2.48 -15.29
N GLY A 356 18.13 1.37 -14.64
CA GLY A 356 18.21 1.18 -13.20
C GLY A 356 17.17 2.01 -12.44
N ALA A 357 16.04 2.31 -13.08
CA ALA A 357 14.88 2.91 -12.42
C ALA A 357 14.06 1.81 -11.72
N CYS A 358 13.39 2.15 -10.61
CA CYS A 358 12.46 1.24 -9.96
C CYS A 358 11.21 1.08 -10.84
N ALA A 359 10.87 -0.14 -11.23
CA ALA A 359 9.67 -0.39 -12.02
C ALA A 359 9.06 -1.77 -11.77
N MET A 360 7.77 -1.89 -12.02
CA MET A 360 6.98 -3.11 -11.80
C MET A 360 5.81 -3.19 -12.77
N ILE A 361 5.20 -4.38 -12.85
CA ILE A 361 3.95 -4.62 -13.55
C ILE A 361 2.76 -4.46 -12.57
N HIS A 362 1.59 -4.07 -13.06
CA HIS A 362 0.32 -4.13 -12.33
C HIS A 362 -0.81 -4.54 -13.27
N SER A 363 -1.99 -4.88 -12.72
CA SER A 363 -3.12 -5.31 -13.54
C SER A 363 -4.04 -4.16 -13.95
N ASP A 364 -4.57 -3.41 -12.98
CA ASP A 364 -5.72 -2.50 -13.15
C ASP A 364 -6.94 -3.19 -13.83
N ASP A 365 -7.03 -4.53 -13.72
CA ASP A 365 -8.08 -5.33 -14.37
C ASP A 365 -8.35 -6.64 -13.62
N GLU A 366 -9.63 -6.96 -13.43
CA GLU A 366 -10.11 -8.15 -12.72
C GLU A 366 -9.70 -9.48 -13.39
N ASN A 367 -9.40 -9.47 -14.70
CA ASN A 367 -8.89 -10.62 -15.43
C ASN A 367 -7.36 -10.59 -15.55
N GLY A 368 -6.77 -9.41 -15.74
CA GLY A 368 -5.32 -9.18 -15.82
C GLY A 368 -4.57 -9.57 -14.56
N ILE A 369 -5.16 -9.35 -13.37
CA ILE A 369 -4.56 -9.73 -12.07
C ILE A 369 -4.25 -11.22 -11.99
N GLN A 370 -4.97 -12.05 -12.74
CA GLN A 370 -4.79 -13.50 -12.79
C GLN A 370 -3.61 -13.93 -13.68
N ARG A 371 -2.92 -12.98 -14.33
CA ARG A 371 -1.97 -13.25 -15.42
C ARG A 371 -0.71 -12.36 -15.39
N LEU A 372 -0.38 -11.73 -14.27
CA LEU A 372 0.78 -10.83 -14.17
C LEU A 372 2.12 -11.49 -14.57
N ASN A 373 2.26 -12.79 -14.33
CA ASN A 373 3.40 -13.57 -14.83
C ASN A 373 3.47 -13.58 -16.37
N GLN A 374 2.32 -13.68 -17.05
CA GLN A 374 2.23 -13.61 -18.52
C GLN A 374 2.51 -12.19 -19.02
N GLU A 375 2.05 -11.17 -18.30
CA GLU A 375 2.37 -9.76 -18.62
C GLU A 375 3.88 -9.51 -18.56
N VAL A 376 4.59 -10.05 -17.57
CA VAL A 376 6.06 -9.99 -17.53
C VAL A 376 6.71 -10.78 -18.67
N ALA A 377 6.16 -11.92 -19.06
CA ALA A 377 6.66 -12.65 -20.23
C ALA A 377 6.56 -11.84 -21.54
N LYS A 378 5.48 -11.04 -21.70
CA LYS A 378 5.35 -10.11 -22.83
C LYS A 378 6.45 -9.04 -22.80
N VAL A 379 6.73 -8.46 -21.63
CA VAL A 379 7.81 -7.48 -21.45
C VAL A 379 9.17 -8.08 -21.80
N LEU A 380 9.49 -9.29 -21.32
CA LEU A 380 10.71 -10.00 -21.68
C LEU A 380 10.85 -10.19 -23.19
N ALA A 381 9.74 -10.54 -23.87
CA ALA A 381 9.74 -10.69 -25.33
C ALA A 381 9.97 -9.35 -26.05
N SER A 382 9.32 -8.27 -25.62
CA SER A 382 9.50 -6.92 -26.18
C SER A 382 10.91 -6.39 -25.95
N GLY A 383 11.44 -6.54 -24.73
CA GLY A 383 12.82 -6.20 -24.40
C GLY A 383 13.83 -6.88 -25.32
N ARG A 384 13.72 -8.20 -25.51
CA ARG A 384 14.61 -8.94 -26.43
C ARG A 384 14.53 -8.43 -27.87
N ARG A 385 13.34 -8.12 -28.38
CA ARG A 385 13.18 -7.53 -29.74
C ARG A 385 13.87 -6.17 -29.86
N ALA A 386 13.94 -5.41 -28.77
CA ALA A 386 14.63 -4.13 -28.69
C ALA A 386 16.12 -4.24 -28.26
N GLY A 387 16.67 -5.45 -28.19
CA GLY A 387 18.07 -5.69 -27.80
C GLY A 387 18.36 -5.49 -26.31
N ILE A 388 17.33 -5.57 -25.46
CA ILE A 388 17.44 -5.54 -24.00
C ILE A 388 17.20 -6.96 -23.49
N ASP A 389 18.28 -7.66 -23.18
CA ASP A 389 18.19 -9.00 -22.60
C ASP A 389 18.13 -8.90 -21.07
N ILE A 390 17.11 -9.53 -20.48
CA ILE A 390 16.84 -9.49 -19.04
C ILE A 390 16.65 -10.93 -18.59
N ALA A 391 17.43 -11.35 -17.60
CA ALA A 391 17.35 -12.69 -17.04
C ALA A 391 15.95 -12.92 -16.43
N PRO A 392 15.31 -14.08 -16.68
CA PRO A 392 13.97 -14.38 -16.17
C PRO A 392 13.84 -14.22 -14.63
N GLU A 393 14.83 -14.67 -13.88
CA GLU A 393 14.87 -14.56 -12.42
C GLU A 393 14.91 -13.10 -11.93
N VAL A 394 15.52 -12.19 -12.71
CA VAL A 394 15.52 -10.75 -12.42
C VAL A 394 14.14 -10.17 -12.69
N ALA A 395 13.50 -10.56 -13.79
CA ALA A 395 12.16 -10.07 -14.16
C ALA A 395 11.07 -10.46 -13.15
N TRP A 396 11.26 -11.52 -12.35
CA TRP A 396 10.32 -11.86 -11.27
C TRP A 396 10.17 -10.74 -10.23
N LYS A 397 11.18 -9.88 -10.06
CA LYS A 397 11.11 -8.69 -9.19
C LYS A 397 9.94 -7.79 -9.54
N TRP A 398 9.61 -7.68 -10.84
CA TRP A 398 8.57 -6.76 -11.31
C TRP A 398 7.17 -7.12 -10.85
N LEU A 399 6.93 -8.33 -10.36
CA LEU A 399 5.64 -8.77 -9.84
C LEU A 399 5.71 -9.34 -8.40
N SER A 400 6.82 -9.09 -7.69
CA SER A 400 7.04 -9.54 -6.31
C SER A 400 7.77 -8.47 -5.48
N LEU A 401 9.10 -8.47 -5.45
CA LEU A 401 9.89 -7.55 -4.61
C LEU A 401 9.70 -6.07 -4.96
N GLY A 402 9.58 -5.74 -6.25
CA GLY A 402 9.31 -4.39 -6.73
C GLY A 402 8.02 -3.83 -6.13
N PRO A 403 6.85 -4.44 -6.37
CA PRO A 403 5.60 -3.99 -5.78
C PRO A 403 5.63 -4.01 -4.24
N ALA A 404 6.25 -5.01 -3.59
CA ALA A 404 6.44 -5.00 -2.13
C ALA A 404 7.22 -3.77 -1.63
N THR A 405 8.21 -3.31 -2.40
CA THR A 405 9.02 -2.12 -2.07
C THR A 405 8.17 -0.86 -2.17
N ALA A 406 7.41 -0.69 -3.26
CA ALA A 406 6.55 0.46 -3.48
C ALA A 406 5.29 0.46 -2.59
N MET A 407 4.95 -0.66 -1.95
CA MET A 407 3.92 -0.78 -0.92
C MET A 407 4.46 -0.65 0.51
N GLY A 408 5.79 -0.52 0.70
CA GLY A 408 6.41 -0.39 2.02
C GLY A 408 6.38 -1.67 2.87
N ILE A 409 6.40 -2.84 2.24
CA ILE A 409 6.33 -4.16 2.90
C ILE A 409 7.44 -5.13 2.48
N ALA A 410 8.47 -4.64 1.77
CA ALA A 410 9.56 -5.46 1.25
C ALA A 410 10.42 -6.11 2.33
N ASP A 411 10.41 -5.59 3.57
CA ASP A 411 11.05 -6.23 4.72
C ASP A 411 10.31 -7.51 5.16
N LYS A 412 9.01 -7.62 4.85
CA LYS A 412 8.14 -8.70 5.29
C LYS A 412 7.92 -9.77 4.23
N THR A 413 7.76 -9.40 2.96
CA THR A 413 7.42 -10.33 1.86
C THR A 413 8.09 -9.93 0.53
N GLY A 414 7.71 -10.58 -0.58
CA GLY A 414 8.18 -10.28 -1.93
C GLY A 414 9.50 -10.96 -2.33
N SER A 415 10.17 -11.68 -1.42
CA SER A 415 11.30 -12.56 -1.76
C SER A 415 11.38 -13.80 -0.85
N LEU A 416 11.97 -14.88 -1.36
CA LEU A 416 12.22 -16.13 -0.64
C LEU A 416 13.51 -16.02 0.18
N LYS A 417 13.48 -15.16 1.20
CA LYS A 417 14.63 -14.89 2.08
C LYS A 417 14.35 -15.36 3.50
N PRO A 418 15.30 -16.04 4.17
CA PRO A 418 15.12 -16.47 5.55
C PRO A 418 14.60 -15.34 6.46
N GLY A 419 13.57 -15.65 7.24
CA GLY A 419 12.91 -14.72 8.15
C GLY A 419 11.74 -13.93 7.55
N LYS A 420 11.63 -13.82 6.22
CA LYS A 420 10.44 -13.24 5.57
C LYS A 420 9.24 -14.18 5.63
N MET A 421 8.05 -13.62 5.46
CA MET A 421 6.78 -14.33 5.36
C MET A 421 6.85 -15.41 4.27
N ALA A 422 6.29 -16.58 4.57
CA ALA A 422 6.22 -17.70 3.63
C ALA A 422 5.03 -17.56 2.65
N ASP A 423 5.07 -16.49 1.85
CA ASP A 423 4.17 -16.28 0.71
C ASP A 423 4.81 -16.92 -0.54
N VAL A 424 4.39 -18.15 -0.88
CA VAL A 424 5.09 -19.04 -1.82
C VAL A 424 4.12 -19.57 -2.88
N VAL A 425 4.57 -19.67 -4.12
CA VAL A 425 3.84 -20.34 -5.20
C VAL A 425 4.69 -21.46 -5.78
N LEU A 426 4.12 -22.66 -5.85
CA LEU A 426 4.64 -23.77 -6.65
C LEU A 426 3.88 -23.78 -7.98
N TRP A 427 4.59 -23.58 -9.07
CA TRP A 427 4.07 -23.58 -10.44
C TRP A 427 4.28 -24.94 -11.10
N ASN A 428 3.31 -25.42 -11.87
CA ASN A 428 3.40 -26.72 -12.55
C ASN A 428 4.38 -26.74 -13.76
N GLY A 429 5.12 -25.65 -13.98
CA GLY A 429 6.08 -25.46 -15.08
C GLY A 429 6.73 -24.08 -14.99
N ASP A 430 7.41 -23.65 -16.05
CA ASP A 430 8.04 -22.31 -16.11
C ASP A 430 6.97 -21.22 -15.95
N PRO A 431 7.06 -20.34 -14.94
CA PRO A 431 6.01 -19.38 -14.67
C PRO A 431 5.83 -18.33 -15.78
N PHE A 432 6.74 -18.22 -16.75
CA PHE A 432 6.60 -17.31 -17.89
C PHE A 432 5.99 -17.95 -19.15
N THR A 433 5.49 -19.19 -19.09
CA THR A 433 4.68 -19.77 -20.18
C THR A 433 3.18 -19.59 -19.95
N VAL A 434 2.42 -19.44 -21.04
CA VAL A 434 0.95 -19.33 -21.01
C VAL A 434 0.24 -20.63 -20.58
N TYR A 435 0.94 -21.76 -20.62
CA TYR A 435 0.40 -23.07 -20.20
C TYR A 435 0.51 -23.32 -18.70
N THR A 436 1.39 -22.58 -18.02
CA THR A 436 1.67 -22.80 -16.61
C THR A 436 0.59 -22.18 -15.74
N ARG A 437 0.28 -22.88 -14.65
CA ARG A 437 -0.64 -22.46 -13.60
C ARG A 437 -0.01 -22.64 -12.23
N PRO A 438 -0.44 -21.88 -11.21
CA PRO A 438 -0.18 -22.23 -9.84
C PRO A 438 -0.67 -23.67 -9.60
N GLU A 439 0.19 -24.53 -9.05
CA GLU A 439 -0.22 -25.84 -8.54
C GLU A 439 -0.59 -25.74 -7.07
N LYS A 440 0.21 -25.01 -6.28
CA LYS A 440 -0.04 -24.75 -4.87
C LYS A 440 0.34 -23.32 -4.51
N VAL A 441 -0.44 -22.70 -3.64
CA VAL A 441 -0.16 -21.36 -3.11
C VAL A 441 -0.22 -21.38 -1.60
N TRP A 442 0.83 -20.87 -0.97
CA TRP A 442 0.92 -20.67 0.46
C TRP A 442 0.95 -19.18 0.78
N ILE A 443 0.23 -18.78 1.83
CA ILE A 443 0.32 -17.43 2.43
C ILE A 443 0.67 -17.63 3.89
N ASP A 444 1.76 -17.01 4.33
CA ASP A 444 2.34 -17.23 5.65
C ASP A 444 2.44 -18.74 5.99
N GLY A 445 2.91 -19.53 5.03
CA GLY A 445 3.14 -20.98 5.18
C GLY A 445 1.88 -21.85 5.23
N ALA A 446 0.69 -21.25 5.25
CA ALA A 446 -0.57 -21.98 5.18
C ALA A 446 -0.96 -22.26 3.73
N LEU A 447 -1.25 -23.53 3.39
CA LEU A 447 -1.68 -23.92 2.05
C LEU A 447 -3.11 -23.39 1.78
N LEU A 448 -3.25 -22.34 0.97
CA LEU A 448 -4.55 -21.74 0.66
C LEU A 448 -5.14 -22.16 -0.67
N TYR A 449 -4.29 -22.67 -1.57
CA TYR A 449 -4.73 -23.23 -2.83
C TYR A 449 -3.96 -24.52 -3.15
N ASP A 450 -4.68 -25.54 -3.62
CA ASP A 450 -4.10 -26.74 -4.20
C ASP A 450 -4.91 -27.17 -5.44
N MET A 451 -4.28 -27.11 -6.61
CA MET A 451 -4.91 -27.53 -7.86
C MET A 451 -5.32 -29.00 -7.83
N ASN A 452 -4.73 -29.85 -6.97
CA ASN A 452 -5.04 -31.28 -6.89
C ASN A 452 -5.96 -31.67 -5.72
N ASP A 453 -6.38 -30.73 -4.86
CA ASP A 453 -7.35 -30.97 -3.78
C ASP A 453 -8.56 -30.04 -3.94
N PRO A 454 -9.72 -30.53 -4.40
CA PRO A 454 -10.93 -29.72 -4.55
C PRO A 454 -11.33 -28.98 -3.27
N ARG A 455 -11.05 -29.52 -2.08
CA ARG A 455 -11.37 -28.86 -0.79
C ARG A 455 -10.49 -27.63 -0.52
N ARG A 456 -9.42 -27.47 -1.28
CA ARG A 456 -8.48 -26.34 -1.27
C ARG A 456 -8.58 -25.55 -2.57
N ARG A 457 -9.69 -25.68 -3.32
CA ARG A 457 -10.06 -24.81 -4.42
C ARG A 457 -11.11 -23.83 -3.90
N PRO A 458 -10.74 -22.55 -3.70
CA PRO A 458 -11.65 -21.56 -3.16
C PRO A 458 -12.89 -21.37 -4.01
N VAL A 459 -14.04 -21.28 -3.35
CA VAL A 459 -15.31 -20.90 -3.97
C VAL A 459 -15.93 -19.82 -3.09
N SER A 460 -16.36 -18.71 -3.68
CA SER A 460 -17.05 -17.68 -2.92
C SER A 460 -18.43 -18.18 -2.51
N ASP A 461 -18.88 -17.85 -1.29
CA ASP A 461 -20.24 -18.16 -0.84
C ASP A 461 -21.30 -17.41 -1.66
N PHE A 462 -20.93 -16.27 -2.25
CA PHE A 462 -21.74 -15.57 -3.25
C PHE A 462 -22.06 -16.44 -4.48
N GLU A 463 -21.17 -17.35 -4.85
CA GLU A 463 -21.34 -18.24 -5.99
C GLU A 463 -22.17 -19.51 -5.65
N LEU A 464 -22.50 -19.74 -4.38
CA LEU A 464 -23.33 -20.87 -3.96
C LEU A 464 -24.75 -20.74 -4.53
N GLY A 465 -25.24 -21.82 -5.14
CA GLY A 465 -26.58 -21.88 -5.73
C GLY A 465 -26.73 -21.16 -7.07
N GLN A 466 -25.65 -20.59 -7.64
CA GLN A 466 -25.68 -20.05 -8.99
C GLN A 466 -25.47 -21.17 -10.03
N PRO A 467 -26.29 -21.28 -11.10
CA PRO A 467 -26.12 -22.32 -12.11
C PRO A 467 -24.72 -22.31 -12.75
N GLY A 468 -23.96 -23.39 -12.59
CA GLY A 468 -22.61 -23.53 -13.16
C GLY A 468 -21.46 -23.02 -12.27
N SER A 469 -21.78 -22.48 -11.09
CA SER A 469 -20.85 -22.04 -10.04
C SER A 469 -21.22 -22.73 -8.71
N GLY A 470 -20.30 -22.77 -7.73
CA GLY A 470 -20.66 -23.18 -6.37
C GLY A 470 -20.45 -24.64 -5.98
N ASP A 471 -20.16 -25.56 -6.91
CA ASP A 471 -19.72 -26.92 -6.56
C ASP A 471 -18.24 -27.10 -6.94
N VAL A 472 -17.50 -27.77 -6.06
CA VAL A 472 -16.14 -28.26 -6.30
C VAL A 472 -16.07 -28.98 -7.65
N LYS A 473 -15.70 -28.25 -8.70
CA LYS A 473 -15.14 -28.83 -9.92
C LYS A 473 -13.71 -29.26 -9.63
#